data_AF-A0A257IUC9-F1
#
_entry.id   AF-A0A257IUC9-F1
#
_cell.length_a   1.000
_cell.length_b   1.000
_cell.length_c   1.000
_cell.angle_alpha   90.00
_cell.angle_beta   90.00
_cell.angle_gamma   90.00
#
_symmetry.space_group_name_H-M   'P 1'
#
loop_
_entity.id
_entity.type
_entity.pdbx_description
1 polymer ?
#
loop_
_entity_poly.entity_id
_entity_poly.type
_entity_poly.pdbx_seq_one_letter_code
_entity_poly.pdbx_strand_id
1 'polypeptide(L)'
;MAPIFFVNYELRKDYIIKNYCVNKNRPEMHCDGKCYLAKQIQKAEQEDEKQATNSFISKLLSLEVVQKKPLFSNYFPAKSFREKSIQNFHYKNSISHLHAFSFFHPPQV
;
A
#
# COMPACT_ATOMS: atom_id res chain seq x y z
N MET A 1 6.22 7.95 -1.06
CA MET A 1 6.04 6.70 -1.84
C MET A 1 6.17 5.38 -1.05
N ALA A 2 6.51 5.36 0.24
CA ALA A 2 6.83 4.12 0.97
C ALA A 2 5.71 3.04 1.15
N PRO A 3 4.42 3.36 1.31
CA PRO A 3 3.41 2.38 1.76
C PRO A 3 3.25 1.13 0.86
N ILE A 4 3.33 1.28 -0.46
CA ILE A 4 3.12 0.18 -1.42
C ILE A 4 4.24 -0.86 -1.34
N PHE A 5 5.49 -0.43 -1.09
CA PHE A 5 6.64 -1.34 -0.98
C PHE A 5 6.54 -2.24 0.27
N PHE A 6 6.07 -1.69 1.39
CA PHE A 6 5.84 -2.48 2.60
C PHE A 6 4.73 -3.52 2.43
N VAL A 7 3.59 -3.13 1.86
CA VAL A 7 2.49 -4.07 1.59
C VAL A 7 2.95 -5.20 0.66
N ASN A 8 3.66 -4.86 -0.42
CA ASN A 8 4.17 -5.86 -1.35
C ASN A 8 5.20 -6.81 -0.72
N TYR A 9 6.04 -6.28 0.16
CA TYR A 9 7.03 -7.04 0.92
C TYR A 9 6.35 -8.02 1.87
N GLU A 10 5.38 -7.58 2.68
CA GLU A 10 4.69 -8.48 3.63
C GLU A 10 3.90 -9.58 2.90
N LEU A 11 3.22 -9.26 1.79
CA LEU A 11 2.47 -10.26 1.01
C LEU A 11 3.35 -11.32 0.34
N ARG A 12 4.64 -11.04 0.09
CA ARG A 12 5.56 -11.91 -0.65
C ARG A 12 6.85 -12.23 0.11
N LYS A 13 6.83 -12.06 1.43
CA LYS A 13 8.01 -12.11 2.28
C LYS A 13 8.79 -13.41 2.12
N ASP A 14 8.11 -14.54 2.14
CA ASP A 14 8.74 -15.87 1.98
C ASP A 14 9.43 -16.02 0.62
N TYR A 15 8.77 -15.58 -0.45
CA TYR A 15 9.36 -15.57 -1.79
C TYR A 15 10.59 -14.67 -1.85
N ILE A 16 10.54 -13.50 -1.22
CA ILE A 16 11.64 -12.54 -1.20
C ILE A 16 12.84 -13.11 -0.42
N ILE A 17 12.61 -13.69 0.75
CA ILE A 17 13.66 -14.34 1.55
C ILE A 17 14.31 -15.46 0.75
N LYS A 18 13.50 -16.35 0.16
CA LYS A 18 13.99 -17.52 -0.59
C LYS A 18 14.81 -17.14 -1.83
N ASN A 19 14.44 -16.08 -2.54
CA ASN A 19 15.04 -15.77 -3.85
C ASN A 19 16.03 -14.60 -3.82
N TYR A 20 15.81 -13.59 -2.98
CA TYR A 20 16.53 -12.31 -3.05
C TYR A 20 17.42 -12.00 -1.85
N CYS A 21 17.41 -12.79 -0.77
CA CYS A 21 18.39 -12.60 0.28
C CYS A 21 19.81 -12.89 -0.24
N VAL A 22 20.70 -11.90 -0.07
CA VAL A 22 22.11 -11.97 -0.50
C VAL A 22 22.97 -12.77 0.47
N ASN A 23 22.59 -12.83 1.75
CA ASN A 23 23.35 -13.42 2.83
C ASN A 23 22.68 -14.70 3.36
N LYS A 24 22.27 -15.63 2.48
CA LYS A 24 21.61 -16.89 2.90
C LYS A 24 22.48 -17.75 3.81
N ASN A 25 23.80 -17.66 3.65
CA ASN A 25 24.78 -18.44 4.40
C ASN A 25 25.25 -17.74 5.69
N ARG A 26 24.72 -16.54 6.00
CA ARG A 26 25.07 -15.73 7.18
C ARG A 26 23.80 -15.31 7.92
N PRO A 27 23.11 -16.26 8.60
CA PRO A 27 21.85 -15.99 9.29
C PRO A 27 21.96 -14.91 10.39
N GLU A 28 23.15 -14.72 10.97
CA GLU A 28 23.47 -13.70 11.96
C GLU A 28 23.27 -12.26 11.43
N MET A 29 23.25 -12.07 10.11
CA MET A 29 23.06 -10.76 9.48
C MET A 29 21.58 -10.37 9.32
N HIS A 30 20.65 -11.22 9.75
CA HIS A 30 19.20 -10.94 9.79
C HIS A 30 18.64 -10.32 8.50
N CYS A 31 18.99 -10.91 7.33
CA CYS A 31 18.55 -10.41 6.04
C CYS A 31 17.02 -10.26 6.00
N ASP A 32 16.27 -11.32 6.30
CA ASP A 32 14.79 -11.36 6.34
C ASP A 32 14.08 -10.71 5.14
N GLY A 33 14.75 -10.55 3.99
CA GLY A 33 14.28 -9.77 2.85
C GLY A 33 14.37 -8.24 2.99
N LYS A 34 14.85 -7.71 4.12
CA LYS A 34 15.03 -6.28 4.42
C LYS A 34 16.03 -5.61 3.47
N CYS A 35 17.12 -6.29 3.10
CA CYS A 35 18.09 -5.77 2.14
C CYS A 35 17.45 -5.53 0.75
N TYR A 36 16.56 -6.45 0.34
CA TYR A 36 15.80 -6.29 -0.90
C TYR A 36 14.82 -5.11 -0.79
N LEU A 37 14.06 -5.03 0.31
CA LEU A 37 13.11 -3.94 0.55
C LEU A 37 13.79 -2.57 0.50
N ALA A 38 14.91 -2.40 1.23
CA ALA A 38 15.68 -1.16 1.24
C ALA A 38 16.13 -0.75 -0.18
N LYS A 39 16.59 -1.71 -0.98
CA LYS A 39 16.99 -1.47 -2.38
C LYS A 39 15.82 -1.02 -3.26
N GLN A 40 14.60 -1.54 -3.05
CA GLN A 40 13.43 -1.10 -3.82
C GLN A 40 12.99 0.31 -3.44
N ILE A 41 13.01 0.63 -2.15
CA ILE A 41 12.70 1.99 -1.66
C ILE A 41 13.69 3.00 -2.24
N GLN A 42 14.99 2.72 -2.14
CA GLN A 42 16.03 3.62 -2.66
C GLN A 42 15.93 3.82 -4.18
N LYS A 43 15.62 2.76 -4.95
CA LYS A 43 15.41 2.89 -6.40
C LYS A 43 14.22 3.79 -6.72
N ALA A 44 13.12 3.64 -5.99
CA ALA A 44 11.93 4.47 -6.19
C ALA A 44 12.23 5.94 -5.88
N GLU A 45 12.96 6.22 -4.80
CA GLU A 45 13.40 7.58 -4.45
C GLU A 45 14.30 8.18 -5.54
N GLN A 46 15.27 7.42 -6.07
CA GLN A 46 16.11 7.87 -7.18
C GLN A 46 15.34 8.07 -8.49
N GLU A 47 14.34 7.23 -8.77
CA GLU A 47 13.46 7.40 -9.92
C GLU A 47 12.57 8.63 -9.76
N ASP A 48 12.06 8.90 -8.56
CA ASP A 48 11.25 10.07 -8.26
C ASP A 48 12.09 11.37 -8.30
N GLU A 49 13.36 11.34 -7.85
CA GLU A 49 14.32 12.44 -8.02
C GLU A 49 14.62 12.71 -9.50
N LYS A 50 14.80 11.65 -10.32
CA LYS A 50 14.98 11.78 -11.78
C LYS A 50 13.72 12.24 -12.49
N GLN A 51 12.55 11.88 -11.97
CA GLN A 51 11.22 12.29 -12.45
C GLN A 51 10.73 13.60 -11.83
N ALA A 52 11.52 14.27 -10.98
CA ALA A 52 11.17 15.57 -10.40
C ALA A 52 11.04 16.70 -11.46
N THR A 53 11.23 16.38 -12.74
CA THR A 53 10.84 17.21 -13.89
C THR A 53 9.43 16.94 -14.42
N ASN A 54 8.64 16.00 -13.87
CA ASN A 54 7.27 15.76 -14.30
C ASN A 54 6.31 15.33 -13.17
N SER A 55 5.19 16.06 -13.11
CA SER A 55 4.15 16.10 -12.07
C SER A 55 3.71 14.75 -11.48
N PHE A 56 3.89 14.61 -10.16
CA PHE A 56 3.38 13.54 -9.28
C PHE A 56 1.88 13.22 -9.49
N ILE A 57 1.08 14.24 -9.86
CA ILE A 57 -0.36 14.09 -10.09
C ILE A 57 -0.65 13.20 -11.31
N SER A 58 0.17 13.26 -12.37
CA SER A 58 -0.01 12.41 -13.55
C SER A 58 0.19 10.92 -13.25
N LYS A 59 1.17 10.60 -12.40
CA LYS A 59 1.49 9.23 -11.98
C LYS A 59 0.40 8.67 -11.05
N LEU A 60 -0.15 9.50 -10.16
CA LEU A 60 -1.28 9.13 -9.30
C LEU A 60 -2.56 8.86 -10.11
N LEU A 61 -2.88 9.74 -11.07
CA LEU A 61 -4.05 9.58 -11.95
C LEU A 61 -3.91 8.40 -12.92
N SER A 62 -2.69 8.04 -13.34
CA SER A 62 -2.46 6.86 -14.19
C SER A 62 -2.69 5.51 -13.48
N LEU A 63 -2.77 5.51 -12.14
CA LEU A 63 -3.13 4.34 -11.33
C LEU A 63 -4.65 4.17 -11.19
N GLU A 64 -5.45 5.08 -11.74
CA GLU A 64 -6.90 4.93 -11.82
C GLU A 64 -7.27 3.85 -12.84
N VAL A 65 -7.45 2.64 -12.31
CA VAL A 65 -8.46 1.65 -12.72
C VAL A 65 -8.61 1.52 -14.24
N VAL A 66 -7.86 0.57 -14.82
CA VAL A 66 -8.39 -0.17 -15.98
C VAL A 66 -9.69 -0.82 -15.49
N GLN A 67 -10.81 -0.13 -15.69
CA GLN A 67 -12.14 -0.72 -15.61
C GLN A 67 -12.18 -1.75 -16.73
N LYS A 68 -11.65 -2.94 -16.48
CA LYS A 68 -12.00 -4.11 -17.26
C LYS A 68 -13.49 -4.27 -17.03
N LYS A 69 -14.28 -3.81 -18.00
CA LYS A 69 -15.71 -4.16 -18.10
C LYS A 69 -15.79 -5.67 -17.83
N PRO A 70 -16.60 -6.13 -16.86
CA PRO A 70 -16.70 -7.56 -16.61
C PRO A 70 -17.18 -8.22 -17.91
N LEU A 71 -16.31 -9.04 -18.52
CA LEU A 71 -16.58 -9.80 -19.74
C LEU A 71 -17.65 -10.90 -19.54
N PHE A 72 -18.23 -11.00 -18.34
CA PHE A 72 -19.25 -11.97 -17.99
C PHE A 72 -20.46 -11.25 -17.38
N SER A 73 -21.17 -10.48 -18.20
CA SER A 73 -22.58 -10.20 -17.95
C SER A 73 -23.40 -11.26 -18.68
N ASN A 74 -24.45 -11.77 -18.00
CA ASN A 74 -25.53 -12.61 -18.54
C ASN A 74 -25.44 -14.12 -18.23
N TYR A 75 -25.26 -14.51 -16.96
CA TYR A 75 -25.64 -15.86 -16.50
C TYR A 75 -26.22 -15.89 -15.08
N PHE A 76 -26.88 -14.80 -14.64
CA PHE A 76 -27.69 -14.85 -13.43
C PHE A 76 -29.16 -14.58 -13.78
N PRO A 77 -30.05 -15.57 -13.68
CA PRO A 77 -31.48 -15.31 -13.81
C PRO A 77 -31.89 -14.38 -12.68
N ALA A 78 -32.43 -13.22 -13.05
CA ALA A 78 -32.86 -12.19 -12.11
C ALA A 78 -33.97 -12.76 -11.19
N LYS A 79 -33.61 -13.18 -9.98
CA LYS A 79 -34.58 -13.22 -8.89
C LYS A 79 -34.82 -11.78 -8.48
N SER A 80 -36.06 -11.30 -8.61
CA SER A 80 -36.48 -9.99 -8.12
C SER A 80 -36.17 -9.92 -6.62
N PHE A 81 -35.09 -9.21 -6.27
CA PHE A 81 -34.75 -8.91 -4.89
C PHE A 81 -35.74 -7.86 -4.41
N ARG A 82 -36.66 -8.24 -3.51
CA ARG A 82 -37.52 -7.29 -2.80
C ARG A 82 -36.60 -6.45 -1.94
N GLU A 83 -36.52 -5.15 -2.24
CA GLU A 83 -35.74 -4.18 -1.49
C GLU A 83 -36.21 -4.19 -0.03
N LYS A 84 -35.45 -4.85 0.85
CA LYS A 84 -35.63 -4.72 2.29
C LYS A 84 -35.04 -3.36 2.67
N SER A 85 -35.89 -2.50 3.22
CA SER A 85 -35.56 -1.13 3.64
C SER A 85 -34.19 -1.04 4.31
N ILE A 86 -33.41 -0.03 3.93
CA ILE A 86 -32.12 0.32 4.51
C ILE A 86 -32.24 0.28 6.04
N GLN A 87 -31.62 -0.70 6.67
CA GLN A 87 -31.42 -0.68 8.12
C GLN A 87 -30.37 0.41 8.38
N ASN A 88 -30.76 1.47 9.06
CA ASN A 88 -29.85 2.56 9.44
C ASN A 88 -28.75 2.00 10.34
N PHE A 89 -27.56 1.79 9.79
CA PHE A 89 -26.39 1.43 10.60
C PHE A 89 -25.92 2.67 11.36
N HIS A 90 -26.19 2.71 12.66
CA HIS A 90 -25.62 3.72 13.55
C HIS A 90 -24.19 3.33 13.92
N TYR A 91 -23.20 3.96 13.28
CA TYR A 91 -21.81 3.87 13.71
C TYR A 91 -21.62 4.68 15.01
N LYS A 92 -21.45 4.00 16.15
CA LYS A 92 -20.98 4.64 17.39
C LYS A 92 -19.46 4.66 17.39
N ASN A 93 -18.89 5.82 17.06
CA ASN A 93 -17.47 6.09 17.23
C ASN A 93 -17.16 6.26 18.72
N SER A 94 -16.45 5.32 19.34
CA SER A 94 -15.99 5.43 20.73
C SER A 94 -14.51 5.80 20.82
N ILE A 95 -14.05 6.77 20.01
CA ILE A 95 -12.72 7.35 20.18
C ILE A 95 -12.77 8.34 21.33
N SER A 96 -12.40 7.85 22.51
CA SER A 96 -12.03 8.67 23.67
C SER A 96 -10.73 9.40 23.31
N HIS A 97 -10.84 10.63 22.82
CA HIS A 97 -9.70 11.49 22.59
C HIS A 97 -9.08 11.91 23.93
N LEU A 98 -7.98 11.28 24.35
CA LEU A 98 -7.00 11.88 25.26
C LEU A 98 -5.60 11.32 24.99
N HIS A 99 -4.87 11.96 24.08
CA HIS A 99 -3.52 12.42 24.38
C HIS A 99 -3.14 13.48 23.34
N ALA A 100 -3.32 14.74 23.73
CA ALA A 100 -2.65 15.85 23.10
C ALA A 100 -1.20 15.86 23.58
N PHE A 101 -0.27 15.51 22.69
CA PHE A 101 1.09 16.04 22.75
C PHE A 101 1.50 16.39 21.33
N SER A 102 1.28 17.65 20.98
CA SER A 102 2.03 18.31 19.91
C SER A 102 3.19 19.01 20.58
N PHE A 103 4.42 18.68 20.17
CA PHE A 103 5.53 19.65 20.03
C PHE A 103 6.54 19.09 19.03
N PHE A 104 6.17 19.09 17.73
CA PHE A 104 7.16 18.95 16.68
C PHE A 104 7.61 20.36 16.28
N HIS A 105 8.81 20.76 16.66
CA HIS A 105 9.44 21.98 16.16
C HIS A 105 10.65 21.59 15.29
N PRO A 106 10.81 22.18 14.10
CA PRO A 106 12.01 21.96 13.28
C PRO A 106 13.25 22.60 13.93
N PRO A 107 14.46 22.11 13.63
CA PRO A 107 15.69 22.71 14.14
C PRO A 107 15.85 24.13 13.60
N GLN A 108 16.22 25.06 14.47
CA GLN A 108 16.66 26.39 14.08
C GLN A 108 18.19 26.41 14.00
N VAL A 109 18.69 27.11 12.98
CA VAL A 109 20.10 27.24 12.59
C VAL A 109 20.98 27.78 13.71
#